data_AF-A0A9Q1BJI7-F1
#
_entry.id   AF-A0A9Q1BJI7-F1
#
_cell.length_a   1.000
_cell.length_b   1.000
_cell.length_c   1.000
_cell.angle_alpha   90.00
_cell.angle_beta   90.00
_cell.angle_gamma   90.00
#
_symmetry.space_group_name_H-M   'P 1'
#
loop_
_entity.id
_entity.type
_entity.pdbx_description
1 polymer ?
#
loop_
_entity_poly.entity_id
_entity_poly.type
_entity_poly.pdbx_seq_one_letter_code
_entity_poly.pdbx_strand_id
1 'polypeptide(L)'
;MDDFDQTVDVITGYFQFCIEVAIPVKHFKTYSNNHPWMHNAVKDLLKAKHQLHRDNEDLGPINAKIKTEIQAAKHKYKDKVMSRASTNPKEMWRGLKLMMGCGEGEAYNTIADVDDLSF
;
A
#
# COMPACT_ATOMS: atom_id res chain seq x y z
N MET A 1 -27.05 18.60 -36.25
CA MET A 1 -27.18 17.25 -35.67
C MET A 1 -26.48 17.23 -34.30
N ASP A 2 -26.53 18.36 -33.58
CA ASP A 2 -25.56 18.72 -32.52
C ASP A 2 -26.22 18.85 -31.13
N ASP A 3 -27.55 18.93 -31.09
CA ASP A 3 -28.33 19.15 -29.85
C ASP A 3 -28.37 17.92 -28.94
N PHE A 4 -28.42 16.72 -29.54
CA PHE A 4 -28.37 15.46 -28.80
C PHE A 4 -26.98 15.25 -28.18
N ASP A 5 -25.92 15.45 -28.96
CA ASP A 5 -24.54 15.32 -28.49
C ASP A 5 -24.24 16.34 -27.38
N GLN A 6 -24.73 17.57 -27.53
CA GLN A 6 -24.61 18.60 -26.49
C GLN A 6 -25.36 18.24 -25.21
N THR A 7 -26.53 17.63 -25.32
CA THR A 7 -27.31 17.17 -24.16
C THR A 7 -26.62 16.01 -23.43
N VAL A 8 -26.07 15.05 -24.18
CA VAL A 8 -25.31 13.92 -23.62
C VAL A 8 -24.05 14.41 -22.92
N ASP A 9 -23.35 15.41 -23.48
CA ASP A 9 -22.15 15.99 -22.87
C ASP A 9 -22.47 16.66 -21.52
N VAL A 10 -23.55 17.46 -21.45
CA VAL A 10 -23.99 18.10 -20.20
C VAL A 10 -24.37 17.08 -19.13
N ILE A 11 -25.13 16.04 -19.50
CA ILE A 11 -25.54 14.98 -18.55
C ILE A 11 -24.31 14.20 -18.05
N THR A 12 -23.40 13.86 -18.95
CA THR A 12 -22.17 13.13 -18.62
C THR A 12 -21.28 13.96 -17.68
N GLY A 13 -21.11 15.25 -17.98
CA GLY A 13 -20.37 16.18 -17.11
C GLY A 13 -20.98 16.30 -15.71
N TYR A 14 -22.32 16.32 -15.62
CA TYR A 14 -23.01 16.34 -14.33
C TYR A 14 -22.80 15.04 -13.54
N PHE A 15 -22.88 13.88 -14.20
CA PHE A 15 -22.58 12.60 -13.55
C PHE A 15 -21.15 12.55 -13.03
N GLN A 16 -20.17 12.99 -13.82
CA GLN A 16 -18.76 13.05 -13.42
C GLN A 16 -18.59 13.94 -12.18
N PHE A 17 -19.22 15.12 -12.17
CA PHE A 17 -19.22 16.03 -11.03
C PHE A 17 -19.83 15.38 -9.78
N CYS A 18 -20.97 14.70 -9.91
CA CYS A 18 -21.60 14.01 -8.78
C CYS A 18 -20.71 12.91 -8.23
N ILE A 19 -19.99 12.17 -9.08
CA ILE A 19 -19.02 11.16 -8.66
C ILE A 19 -17.90 11.82 -7.85
N GLU A 20 -17.33 12.92 -8.35
CA GLU A 20 -16.23 13.64 -7.70
C GLU A 20 -16.65 14.29 -6.36
N VAL A 21 -17.89 14.77 -6.26
CA VAL A 21 -18.41 15.43 -5.05
C VAL A 21 -18.93 14.44 -4.01
N ALA A 22 -19.63 13.39 -4.44
CA ALA A 22 -20.26 12.44 -3.51
C ALA A 22 -19.27 11.39 -3.00
N ILE A 23 -18.24 11.04 -3.78
CA ILE A 23 -17.26 10.04 -3.40
C ILE A 23 -16.01 10.75 -2.88
N PRO A 24 -15.72 10.71 -1.57
CA PRO A 24 -14.49 11.29 -1.05
C PRO A 24 -13.29 10.52 -1.61
N VAL A 25 -12.55 11.14 -2.52
CA VAL A 25 -11.31 10.58 -3.09
C VAL A 25 -10.16 10.87 -2.13
N LYS A 26 -9.60 9.81 -1.53
CA LYS A 26 -8.44 9.91 -0.65
C LYS A 26 -7.17 9.59 -1.43
N HIS A 27 -6.35 10.60 -1.68
CA HIS A 27 -5.04 10.41 -2.30
C HIS A 27 -4.01 9.97 -1.27
N PHE A 28 -3.36 8.82 -1.51
CA PHE A 28 -2.24 8.35 -0.70
C PHE A 28 -0.94 8.47 -1.49
N LYS A 29 0.06 9.12 -0.88
CA LYS A 29 1.40 9.21 -1.46
C LYS A 29 2.22 8.01 -0.99
N THR A 30 2.49 7.09 -1.90
CA THR A 30 3.34 5.93 -1.62
C THR A 30 4.74 6.19 -2.18
N TYR A 31 5.76 6.17 -1.32
CA TYR A 31 7.15 6.45 -1.70
C TYR A 31 7.82 5.21 -2.28
N SER A 32 8.79 5.36 -3.21
CA SER A 32 9.57 4.23 -3.76
C SER A 32 10.14 3.30 -2.68
N ASN A 33 10.46 3.84 -1.50
CA ASN A 33 10.97 3.08 -0.36
C ASN A 33 9.88 2.52 0.60
N ASN A 34 8.60 2.57 0.24
CA ASN A 34 7.57 1.92 1.04
C ASN A 34 7.62 0.42 0.75
N HIS A 35 8.37 -0.32 1.57
CA HIS A 35 8.43 -1.75 1.42
C HIS A 35 7.02 -2.37 1.51
N PRO A 36 6.69 -3.34 0.64
CA PRO A 36 5.35 -3.93 0.58
C PRO A 36 4.96 -4.74 1.84
N TRP A 37 5.91 -5.04 2.72
CA TRP A 37 5.68 -5.63 4.04
C TRP A 37 5.47 -4.58 5.16
N MET A 38 5.51 -3.28 4.87
CA MET A 38 5.27 -2.21 5.84
C MET A 38 3.76 -1.97 6.05
N HIS A 39 3.16 -2.80 6.91
CA HIS A 39 1.75 -2.69 7.29
C HIS A 39 1.48 -1.65 8.40
N ASN A 40 0.21 -1.34 8.63
CA ASN A 40 -0.22 -0.33 9.60
C ASN A 40 0.25 -0.64 11.03
N ALA A 41 0.17 -1.90 11.49
CA ALA A 41 0.70 -2.25 12.81
C ALA A 41 2.22 -1.98 13.01
N VAL A 42 3.09 -2.16 11.99
CA VAL A 42 4.51 -1.73 12.09
C VAL A 42 4.59 -0.20 12.19
N LYS A 43 3.79 0.52 11.39
CA LYS A 43 3.77 2.00 11.41
C LYS A 43 3.32 2.53 12.77
N ASP A 44 2.33 1.90 13.39
CA ASP A 44 1.81 2.33 14.69
C ASP A 44 2.80 2.02 15.82
N LEU A 45 3.49 0.88 15.78
CA LEU A 45 4.60 0.61 16.68
C LEU A 45 5.75 1.60 16.51
N LEU A 46 6.06 2.02 15.28
CA LEU A 46 7.08 3.05 15.02
C LEU A 46 6.65 4.43 15.55
N LYS A 47 5.38 4.80 15.42
CA LYS A 47 4.84 6.04 16.03
C LYS A 47 4.92 5.99 17.55
N ALA A 48 4.49 4.88 18.16
CA ALA A 48 4.58 4.69 19.60
C ALA A 48 6.05 4.74 20.09
N LYS A 49 7.00 4.18 19.33
CA LYS A 49 8.43 4.30 19.65
C LYS A 49 8.90 5.75 19.60
N HIS A 50 8.44 6.50 18.61
CA HIS A 50 8.78 7.92 18.48
C HIS A 50 8.25 8.73 19.67
N GLN A 51 7.07 8.40 20.19
CA GLN A 51 6.51 9.02 21.41
C GLN A 51 7.36 8.67 22.64
N LEU A 52 7.58 7.38 22.89
CA LEU A 52 8.43 6.91 24.01
C LEU A 52 9.84 7.53 24.00
N HIS A 53 10.43 7.70 22.80
CA HIS A 53 11.73 8.34 22.66
C HIS A 53 11.69 9.84 23.00
N ARG A 54 10.59 10.55 22.72
CA ARG A 54 10.41 11.94 23.16
C ARG A 54 10.28 12.03 24.67
N ASP A 55 9.60 11.07 25.27
CA ASP A 55 9.32 11.02 26.70
C ASP A 55 10.50 10.46 27.52
N ASN A 56 11.61 10.07 26.86
CA ASN A 56 12.80 9.45 27.43
C ASN A 56 12.51 8.15 28.22
N GLU A 57 11.50 7.40 27.77
CA GLU A 57 11.10 6.12 28.37
C GLU A 57 11.90 4.94 27.81
N ASP A 58 11.77 3.78 28.45
CA ASP A 58 12.44 2.55 28.03
C ASP A 58 11.95 2.07 26.65
N LEU A 59 12.87 2.00 25.70
CA LEU A 59 12.62 1.55 24.34
C LEU A 59 12.78 0.04 24.15
N GLY A 60 13.33 -0.68 25.13
CA GLY A 60 13.53 -2.13 25.11
C GLY A 60 12.29 -2.92 24.66
N PRO A 61 11.13 -2.79 25.36
CA PRO A 61 9.96 -3.60 25.05
C PRO A 61 9.36 -3.28 23.68
N ILE A 62 9.35 -2.00 23.28
CA ILE A 62 8.80 -1.62 21.97
C ILE A 62 9.71 -2.01 20.82
N ASN A 63 11.03 -1.96 21.00
CA ASN A 63 11.99 -2.42 19.99
C ASN A 63 11.87 -3.93 19.76
N ALA A 64 11.66 -4.72 20.82
CA ALA A 64 11.39 -6.15 20.71
C ALA A 64 10.11 -6.43 19.89
N LYS A 65 9.02 -5.73 20.22
CA LYS A 65 7.74 -5.82 19.48
C LYS A 65 7.88 -5.42 18.01
N ILE A 66 8.59 -4.33 17.72
CA ILE A 66 8.84 -3.90 16.33
C ILE A 66 9.59 -4.99 15.56
N LYS A 67 10.62 -5.59 16.17
CA LYS A 67 11.42 -6.63 15.51
C LYS A 67 10.59 -7.87 15.20
N THR A 68 9.78 -8.34 16.15
CA THR A 68 8.89 -9.50 15.94
C THR A 68 7.86 -9.22 14.86
N GLU A 69 7.27 -8.03 14.87
CA GLU A 69 6.25 -7.65 13.91
C GLU A 69 6.82 -7.52 12.50
N ILE A 70 7.99 -6.89 12.34
CA ILE A 70 8.68 -6.82 11.03
C ILE A 70 9.01 -8.21 10.51
N GLN A 71 9.43 -9.14 11.37
CA GLN A 71 9.72 -10.52 10.95
C GLN A 71 8.45 -11.24 10.48
N ALA A 72 7.35 -11.12 11.23
CA ALA A 72 6.05 -11.69 10.86
C ALA A 72 5.55 -11.11 9.54
N ALA A 73 5.63 -9.79 9.37
CA ALA A 73 5.25 -9.08 8.16
C ALA A 73 6.03 -9.53 6.93
N LYS A 74 7.36 -9.65 7.06
CA LYS A 74 8.24 -10.15 5.99
C LYS A 74 7.91 -11.59 5.64
N HIS A 75 7.59 -12.43 6.63
CA HIS A 75 7.20 -13.81 6.38
C HIS A 75 5.88 -13.90 5.61
N LYS A 76 4.84 -13.18 6.05
CA LYS A 76 3.54 -13.12 5.36
C LYS A 76 3.68 -12.63 3.92
N TYR A 77 4.51 -11.61 3.69
CA TYR A 77 4.77 -11.11 2.35
C TYR A 77 5.51 -12.15 1.49
N LYS A 78 6.52 -12.81 2.05
CA LYS A 78 7.23 -13.91 1.39
C LYS A 78 6.26 -15.02 0.97
N ASP A 79 5.35 -15.44 1.85
CA ASP A 79 4.37 -16.48 1.56
C ASP A 79 3.41 -16.06 0.46
N LYS A 80 2.92 -14.82 0.47
CA LYS A 80 2.05 -14.26 -0.59
C LYS A 80 2.76 -14.22 -1.95
N VAL A 81 4.03 -13.86 -1.97
CA VAL A 81 4.84 -13.84 -3.20
C VAL A 81 5.07 -15.27 -3.71
N MET A 82 5.41 -16.19 -2.80
CA MET A 82 5.67 -17.59 -3.15
C MET A 82 4.40 -18.35 -3.60
N SER A 83 3.25 -18.08 -2.99
CA SER A 83 1.98 -18.69 -3.37
C SER A 83 1.57 -18.32 -4.79
N ARG A 84 1.87 -17.09 -5.24
CA ARG A 84 1.62 -16.62 -6.61
C ARG A 84 2.69 -17.08 -7.60
N ALA A 85 3.91 -17.28 -7.12
CA ALA A 85 5.05 -17.74 -7.90
C ALA A 85 4.99 -19.25 -8.23
N SER A 86 4.35 -20.07 -7.41
CA SER A 86 4.28 -21.54 -7.59
C SER A 86 3.57 -21.97 -8.87
N THR A 87 2.78 -21.08 -9.48
CA THR A 87 1.99 -21.38 -10.68
C THR A 87 2.78 -21.19 -11.98
N ASN A 88 3.82 -20.33 -12.01
CA ASN A 88 4.57 -20.04 -13.23
C ASN A 88 6.03 -19.63 -12.95
N PRO A 89 7.04 -20.23 -13.60
CA PRO A 89 8.45 -19.89 -13.43
C PRO A 89 8.78 -18.40 -13.68
N LYS A 90 8.14 -17.76 -14.67
CA LYS A 90 8.34 -16.32 -14.97
C LYS A 90 7.86 -15.44 -13.82
N GLU A 91 6.75 -15.81 -13.19
CA GLU A 91 6.19 -15.11 -12.03
C GLU A 91 7.04 -15.31 -10.79
N MET A 92 7.65 -16.49 -10.63
CA MET A 92 8.63 -16.76 -9.58
C MET A 92 9.87 -15.87 -9.72
N TRP A 93 10.44 -15.76 -10.93
CA TRP A 93 11.56 -14.87 -11.19
C TRP A 93 11.22 -13.40 -10.98
N ARG A 94 10.00 -12.98 -11.36
CA ARG A 94 9.49 -11.63 -11.09
C ARG A 94 9.35 -11.36 -9.58
N GLY A 95 8.78 -12.32 -8.84
CA GLY A 95 8.67 -12.26 -7.39
C GLY A 95 10.03 -12.18 -6.69
N LEU A 96 11.00 -12.99 -7.13
CA LEU A 96 12.35 -12.97 -6.58
C LEU A 96 13.07 -11.64 -6.86
N LYS A 97 12.92 -11.09 -8.07
CA LYS A 97 13.46 -9.77 -8.45
C LYS A 97 12.88 -8.65 -7.59
N LEU A 98 11.57 -8.72 -7.28
CA LEU A 98 10.87 -7.79 -6.41
C LEU A 98 11.35 -7.91 -4.94
N MET A 99 11.53 -9.12 -4.44
CA MET A 99 12.06 -9.38 -3.08
C MET A 99 13.50 -8.87 -2.92
N MET A 100 14.33 -8.99 -3.95
CA MET A 100 15.72 -8.52 -3.95
C MET A 100 15.87 -7.02 -4.22
N GLY A 101 14.77 -6.29 -4.47
CA GLY A 101 14.82 -4.85 -4.73
C GLY A 101 15.49 -4.49 -6.06
N CYS A 102 15.59 -5.44 -7.00
CA CYS A 102 16.32 -5.28 -8.27
C CYS A 102 15.39 -4.85 -9.42
N GLY A 103 14.35 -4.05 -9.13
CA GLY A 103 13.38 -3.57 -10.13
C GLY A 103 13.69 -2.15 -10.60
N GLU A 104 13.72 -1.96 -11.92
CA GLU A 104 13.73 -0.63 -12.55
C GLU A 104 12.49 0.17 -12.08
N GLY A 105 12.65 1.47 -11.90
CA GLY A 105 11.73 2.39 -11.23
C GLY A 105 10.39 2.63 -11.92
N GLU A 106 9.65 1.59 -12.26
CA GLU A 106 8.23 1.70 -12.58
C GLU A 106 7.45 1.73 -11.26
N ALA A 107 6.76 2.85 -11.05
CA ALA A 107 5.89 3.08 -9.91
C ALA A 107 5.02 1.83 -9.68
N TYR A 108 5.24 1.19 -8.54
CA TYR A 108 4.46 0.04 -8.16
C TYR A 108 2.99 0.51 -8.06
N ASN A 109 2.15 0.01 -8.96
CA ASN A 109 0.73 -0.08 -8.65
C ASN A 109 0.65 -1.22 -7.63
N THR A 110 0.84 -0.90 -6.34
CA THR A 110 0.39 -1.82 -5.29
C THR A 110 -1.09 -1.98 -5.59
N ILE A 111 -1.51 -3.20 -5.91
CA ILE A 111 -2.89 -3.61 -5.69
C ILE A 111 -3.01 -3.49 -4.16
N ALA A 112 -3.37 -2.29 -3.69
CA ALA A 112 -3.78 -2.11 -2.32
C ALA A 112 -4.96 -3.05 -2.16
N ASP A 113 -4.77 -4.10 -1.36
CA ASP A 113 -5.92 -4.81 -0.82
C ASP A 113 -6.78 -3.73 -0.13
N VAL A 114 -8.07 -3.75 -0.40
CA VAL A 114 -9.05 -2.80 0.18
C VAL A 114 -8.93 -2.79 1.72
N ASP A 115 -8.43 -3.88 2.31
CA ASP A 115 -8.14 -4.03 3.74
C ASP A 115 -6.96 -3.18 4.25
N ASP A 116 -5.95 -2.85 3.44
CA ASP A 116 -4.83 -1.98 3.85
C ASP A 116 -5.24 -0.48 3.88
N LEU A 117 -6.44 -0.18 3.39
CA LEU A 117 -7.09 1.14 3.46
C LEU A 117 -8.04 1.26 4.67
N SER A 118 -8.23 0.19 5.43
CA SER A 118 -8.97 0.24 6.69
C SER A 118 -8.12 0.90 7.78
N PHE A 119 -8.64 2.00 8.31
CA PHE A 119 -8.15 2.69 9.51
C PHE A 119 -8.85 2.12 10.74
#